data_AF-A0A2G8SEZ9-F1
#
_entry.id   AF-A0A2G8SEZ9-F1
#
_cell.length_a   1.000
_cell.length_b   1.000
_cell.length_c   1.000
_cell.angle_alpha   90.00
_cell.angle_beta   90.00
_cell.angle_gamma   90.00
#
_symmetry.space_group_name_H-M   'P 1'
#
loop_
_entity.id
_entity.type
_entity.pdbx_description
1 polymer ?
#
loop_
_entity_poly.entity_id
_entity_poly.type
_entity_poly.pdbx_seq_one_letter_code
_entity_poly.pdbx_strand_id
1 'polypeptide(L)'
;MSPALRTFDLGFTVLGAEEDRLRSSHVASSFLQNLPLLAPNLEALVVRGDFNIYLRSLQSIDHFTRLERLSTPPTLALDEHTLRVLSSIATLHDLSCWIDLSGTSAPAFGQDAFHQLTSLAIRGASDHIFAFMRACQLSSLGHIDLRITQPPSSRHPRDLFAALCQHCEPPLLTALDITFSHDFVSRPNSLMEYFEPLLALPHTTSFHVVFSSIEPSIRDDDLSRFGAAWPLARFHVEHRTRQYAQRHLVRPTLSGIITLARLCPFLTTLYIPELDPRAIPNASTGAVPALGHGLRVASIMNIFSPLSMEVYLEVAGVLDRVFPALDLDAALKECMGWGKGWGEVLSFLKAMRVGRVNGGAYADLLREGWR
;
A
#
# COMPACT_ATOMS: atom_id res chain seq x y z
N MET A 1 34.91 -2.50 -15.13
CA MET A 1 34.24 -2.39 -13.82
C MET A 1 34.94 -3.30 -12.83
N SER A 2 34.75 -3.08 -11.53
CA SER A 2 35.42 -3.86 -10.48
C SER A 2 34.64 -5.16 -10.19
N PRO A 3 35.31 -6.33 -10.05
CA PRO A 3 34.66 -7.56 -9.58
C PRO A 3 34.17 -7.49 -8.12
N ALA A 4 34.55 -6.43 -7.40
CA ALA A 4 34.06 -6.13 -6.06
C ALA A 4 32.73 -5.35 -6.06
N LEU A 5 32.19 -4.97 -7.22
CA LEU A 5 30.91 -4.27 -7.30
C LEU A 5 29.78 -5.17 -6.78
N ARG A 6 29.03 -4.68 -5.79
CA ARG A 6 27.89 -5.40 -5.17
C ARG A 6 26.53 -4.82 -5.55
N THR A 7 26.46 -3.51 -5.74
CA THR A 7 25.22 -2.83 -6.10
C THR A 7 25.44 -1.99 -7.33
N PHE A 8 24.50 -2.07 -8.26
CA PHE A 8 24.52 -1.29 -9.48
C PHE A 8 23.12 -0.72 -9.75
N ASP A 9 23.03 0.60 -9.85
CA ASP A 9 21.81 1.33 -10.21
C ASP A 9 22.03 1.99 -11.58
N LEU A 10 21.36 1.46 -12.59
CA LEU A 10 21.42 1.94 -13.97
C LEU A 10 20.23 2.85 -14.24
N GLY A 11 20.45 4.16 -14.11
CA GLY A 11 19.45 5.19 -14.41
C GLY A 11 19.76 5.93 -15.71
N PHE A 12 18.82 5.97 -16.65
CA PHE A 12 18.86 6.92 -17.77
C PHE A 12 17.71 7.91 -17.67
N THR A 13 18.04 9.20 -17.62
CA THR A 13 17.07 10.29 -17.73
C THR A 13 17.13 10.81 -19.15
N VAL A 14 16.16 10.45 -19.98
CA VAL A 14 16.12 10.96 -21.36
C VAL A 14 15.46 12.33 -21.36
N LEU A 15 16.28 13.38 -21.42
CA LEU A 15 15.84 14.78 -21.55
C LEU A 15 15.71 15.23 -23.03
N GLY A 16 15.98 14.35 -23.99
CA GLY A 16 16.15 14.67 -25.41
C GLY A 16 15.11 14.06 -26.37
N ALA A 17 15.36 14.26 -27.67
CA ALA A 17 14.50 13.81 -28.76
C ALA A 17 14.43 12.27 -28.86
N GLU A 18 13.49 11.71 -29.66
CA GLU A 18 13.32 10.25 -29.79
C GLU A 18 14.60 9.50 -30.18
N GLU A 19 15.50 10.12 -30.94
CA GLU A 19 16.80 9.53 -31.30
C GLU A 19 17.66 9.17 -30.08
N ASP A 20 17.61 9.99 -29.01
CA ASP A 20 18.35 9.75 -27.78
C ASP A 20 17.79 8.54 -27.02
N ARG A 21 16.49 8.25 -27.15
CA ARG A 21 15.85 7.07 -26.55
C ARG A 21 16.35 5.78 -27.17
N LEU A 22 16.49 5.74 -28.49
CA LEU A 22 16.99 4.55 -29.20
C LEU A 22 18.45 4.26 -28.86
N ARG A 23 19.30 5.31 -28.84
CA ARG A 23 20.72 5.16 -28.48
C ARG A 23 20.87 4.68 -27.03
N SER A 24 20.13 5.27 -26.10
CA SER A 24 20.14 4.86 -24.68
C SER A 24 19.71 3.41 -24.51
N SER A 25 18.68 2.98 -25.25
CA SER A 25 18.18 1.60 -25.25
C SER A 25 19.26 0.59 -25.67
N HIS A 26 20.00 0.88 -26.74
CA HIS A 26 21.09 0.00 -27.21
C HIS A 26 22.26 -0.05 -26.23
N VAL A 27 22.69 1.11 -25.70
CA VAL A 27 23.78 1.17 -24.71
C VAL A 27 23.42 0.40 -23.45
N ALA A 28 22.22 0.63 -22.90
CA ALA A 28 21.75 -0.09 -21.71
C ALA A 28 21.67 -1.60 -21.96
N SER A 29 21.14 -2.00 -23.11
CA SER A 29 20.98 -3.42 -23.48
C SER A 29 22.31 -4.13 -23.65
N SER A 30 23.29 -3.50 -24.31
CA SER A 30 24.64 -4.04 -24.47
C SER A 30 25.37 -4.11 -23.13
N PHE A 31 25.17 -3.10 -22.27
CA PHE A 31 25.77 -3.08 -20.96
C PHE A 31 25.22 -4.19 -20.06
N LEU A 32 23.90 -4.39 -20.02
CA LEU A 32 23.24 -5.44 -19.24
C LEU A 32 23.69 -6.85 -19.67
N GLN A 33 23.91 -7.08 -20.96
CA GLN A 33 24.46 -8.35 -21.47
C GLN A 33 25.86 -8.65 -20.95
N ASN A 34 26.71 -7.63 -20.82
CA ASN A 34 28.11 -7.79 -20.40
C ASN A 34 28.29 -7.68 -18.88
N LEU A 35 27.29 -7.17 -18.15
CA LEU A 35 27.39 -6.91 -16.72
C LEU A 35 27.75 -8.15 -15.88
N PRO A 36 27.21 -9.36 -16.13
CA PRO A 36 27.61 -10.55 -15.40
C PRO A 36 29.09 -10.91 -15.56
N LEU A 37 29.69 -10.63 -16.72
CA LEU A 37 31.12 -10.84 -16.96
C LEU A 37 31.97 -9.82 -16.19
N LEU A 38 31.47 -8.59 -16.09
CA LEU A 38 32.16 -7.47 -15.46
C LEU A 38 32.03 -7.47 -13.93
N ALA A 39 30.94 -8.00 -13.40
CA ALA A 39 30.60 -8.03 -11.99
C ALA A 39 29.78 -9.30 -11.63
N PRO A 40 30.37 -10.50 -11.69
CA PRO A 40 29.65 -11.77 -11.46
C PRO A 40 29.09 -11.95 -10.04
N ASN A 41 29.61 -11.15 -9.09
CA ASN A 41 29.22 -11.15 -7.68
C ASN A 41 28.30 -9.97 -7.33
N LEU A 42 27.54 -9.48 -8.30
CA LEU A 42 26.55 -8.43 -8.06
C LEU A 42 25.42 -8.98 -7.18
N GLU A 43 25.09 -8.25 -6.11
CA GLU A 43 24.04 -8.59 -5.15
C GLU A 43 22.74 -7.83 -5.45
N ALA A 44 22.84 -6.62 -6.01
CA ALA A 44 21.67 -5.81 -6.33
C ALA A 44 21.81 -5.12 -7.69
N LEU A 45 20.81 -5.34 -8.55
CA LEU A 45 20.67 -4.70 -9.85
C LEU A 45 19.35 -3.92 -9.89
N VAL A 46 19.46 -2.60 -10.01
CA VAL A 46 18.31 -1.71 -10.18
C VAL A 46 18.45 -1.05 -11.54
N VAL A 47 17.39 -1.12 -12.35
CA VAL A 47 17.36 -0.51 -13.68
C VAL A 47 16.19 0.46 -13.75
N ARG A 48 16.48 1.74 -13.97
CA ARG A 48 15.53 2.85 -13.94
C ARG A 48 15.59 3.66 -15.23
N GLY A 49 14.44 4.11 -15.69
CA GLY A 49 14.32 5.07 -16.78
C GLY A 49 13.28 4.67 -17.80
N ASP A 50 12.95 5.61 -18.68
CA ASP A 50 11.92 5.49 -19.70
C ASP A 50 12.53 5.08 -21.05
N PHE A 51 13.21 3.95 -21.08
CA PHE A 51 13.79 3.38 -22.30
C PHE A 51 13.43 1.91 -22.46
N ASN A 52 13.53 1.42 -23.70
CA ASN A 52 13.16 0.05 -24.04
C ASN A 52 14.40 -0.83 -23.90
N ILE A 53 14.40 -1.74 -22.93
CA ILE A 53 15.43 -2.77 -22.84
C ILE A 53 14.97 -3.96 -23.67
N TYR A 54 15.84 -4.50 -24.50
CA TYR A 54 15.53 -5.75 -25.19
C TYR A 54 15.50 -6.88 -24.18
N LEU A 55 14.42 -7.67 -24.13
CA LEU A 55 14.29 -8.82 -23.22
C LEU A 55 15.47 -9.79 -23.31
N ARG A 56 16.04 -9.95 -24.52
CA ARG A 56 17.24 -10.77 -24.75
C ARG A 56 18.45 -10.33 -23.91
N SER A 57 18.52 -9.06 -23.52
CA SER A 57 19.61 -8.56 -22.67
C SER A 57 19.54 -9.05 -21.23
N LEU A 58 18.37 -9.52 -20.78
CA LEU A 58 18.21 -10.13 -19.46
C LEU A 58 18.53 -11.62 -19.44
N GLN A 59 18.76 -12.25 -20.60
CA GLN A 59 19.09 -13.69 -20.65
C GLN A 59 20.37 -14.02 -19.91
N SER A 60 21.33 -13.08 -19.86
CA SER A 60 22.60 -13.25 -19.16
C SER A 60 22.51 -13.10 -17.64
N ILE A 61 21.33 -12.78 -17.08
CA ILE A 61 21.17 -12.59 -15.63
C ILE A 61 21.36 -13.90 -14.86
N ASP A 62 21.12 -15.05 -15.49
CA ASP A 62 21.41 -16.38 -14.91
C ASP A 62 22.88 -16.58 -14.52
N HIS A 63 23.79 -15.80 -15.09
CA HIS A 63 25.21 -15.84 -14.76
C HIS A 63 25.56 -15.11 -13.45
N PHE A 64 24.64 -14.35 -12.85
CA PHE A 64 24.88 -13.78 -11.53
C PHE A 64 24.71 -14.84 -10.45
N THR A 65 25.80 -15.20 -9.80
CA THR A 65 25.80 -16.23 -8.75
C THR A 65 25.27 -15.73 -7.41
N ARG A 66 25.20 -14.41 -7.22
CA ARG A 66 24.89 -13.76 -5.95
C ARG A 66 23.78 -12.71 -6.04
N LEU A 67 23.00 -12.69 -7.12
CA LEU A 67 21.98 -11.66 -7.30
C LEU A 67 20.83 -11.88 -6.32
N GLU A 68 20.76 -11.01 -5.32
CA GLU A 68 19.74 -11.03 -4.27
C GLU A 68 18.56 -10.12 -4.61
N ARG A 69 18.80 -9.03 -5.35
CA ARG A 69 17.79 -8.00 -5.61
C ARG A 69 17.77 -7.59 -7.07
N LEU A 70 16.61 -7.68 -7.70
CA LEU A 70 16.41 -7.23 -9.07
C LEU A 70 15.21 -6.29 -9.16
N SER A 71 15.42 -5.11 -9.73
CA SER A 71 14.36 -4.17 -10.06
C SER A 71 14.46 -3.75 -11.53
N THR A 72 13.40 -4.01 -12.30
CA THR A 72 13.31 -3.64 -13.72
C THR A 72 12.46 -2.38 -13.91
N PRO A 73 12.70 -1.58 -14.96
CA PRO A 73 11.91 -0.39 -15.20
C PRO A 73 10.50 -0.79 -15.64
N PRO A 74 9.49 0.08 -15.42
CA PRO A 74 8.13 -0.19 -15.88
C PRO A 74 8.02 -0.37 -17.40
N THR A 75 8.93 0.18 -18.18
CA THR A 75 8.92 -0.01 -19.65
C THR A 75 9.31 -1.42 -20.09
N LEU A 76 9.87 -2.23 -19.19
CA LEU A 76 10.35 -3.58 -19.48
C LEU A 76 9.40 -4.64 -18.90
N ALA A 77 8.44 -5.07 -19.71
CA ALA A 77 7.53 -6.15 -19.37
C ALA A 77 8.19 -7.51 -19.58
N LEU A 78 8.33 -8.29 -18.51
CA LEU A 78 8.93 -9.62 -18.51
C LEU A 78 7.93 -10.68 -18.99
N ASP A 79 8.36 -11.47 -19.96
CA ASP A 79 7.62 -12.63 -20.47
C ASP A 79 7.86 -13.89 -19.62
N GLU A 80 7.16 -14.97 -19.94
CA GLU A 80 7.30 -16.26 -19.25
C GLU A 80 8.74 -16.79 -19.30
N HIS A 81 9.42 -16.64 -20.45
CA HIS A 81 10.78 -17.13 -20.62
C HIS A 81 11.75 -16.43 -19.67
N THR A 82 11.67 -15.10 -19.60
CA THR A 82 12.53 -14.29 -18.72
C THR A 82 12.24 -14.59 -17.25
N LEU A 83 10.96 -14.70 -16.87
CA LEU A 83 10.58 -15.07 -15.51
C LEU A 83 11.08 -16.47 -15.12
N ARG A 84 11.10 -17.42 -16.06
CA ARG A 84 11.68 -18.75 -15.82
C ARG A 84 13.18 -18.66 -15.54
N VAL A 85 13.92 -17.84 -16.28
CA VAL A 85 15.35 -17.59 -16.03
C VAL A 85 15.54 -16.95 -14.66
N LEU A 86 14.73 -15.96 -14.29
CA LEU A 86 14.83 -15.33 -12.96
C LEU A 86 14.50 -16.31 -11.82
N SER A 87 13.55 -17.23 -12.06
CA SER A 87 13.13 -18.21 -11.06
C SER A 87 14.21 -19.24 -10.70
N SER A 88 15.25 -19.41 -11.54
CA SER A 88 16.36 -20.32 -11.25
C SER A 88 17.47 -19.68 -10.40
N ILE A 89 17.40 -18.36 -10.16
CA ILE A 89 18.37 -17.63 -9.35
C ILE A 89 18.04 -17.86 -7.88
N ALA A 90 18.67 -18.89 -7.30
CA ALA A 90 18.39 -19.32 -5.93
C ALA A 90 18.70 -18.25 -4.86
N THR A 91 19.51 -17.24 -5.17
CA THR A 91 19.85 -16.14 -4.26
C THR A 91 18.86 -14.99 -4.30
N LEU A 92 17.90 -14.98 -5.24
CA LEU A 92 16.98 -13.86 -5.42
C LEU A 92 15.95 -13.79 -4.29
N HIS A 93 15.97 -12.68 -3.54
CA HIS A 93 15.11 -12.41 -2.39
C HIS A 93 14.13 -11.26 -2.63
N ASP A 94 14.55 -10.22 -3.37
CA ASP A 94 13.70 -9.09 -3.74
C ASP A 94 13.54 -9.01 -5.26
N LEU A 95 12.30 -9.07 -5.74
CA LEU A 95 11.97 -8.91 -7.15
C LEU A 95 10.98 -7.77 -7.35
N SER A 96 11.35 -6.79 -8.16
CA SER A 96 10.46 -5.76 -8.65
C SER A 96 10.41 -5.76 -10.18
N CYS A 97 9.25 -6.02 -10.78
CA CYS A 97 9.13 -6.09 -12.23
C CYS A 97 7.72 -5.78 -12.77
N TRP A 98 7.66 -5.45 -14.06
CA TRP A 98 6.42 -5.53 -14.84
C TRP A 98 6.36 -6.90 -15.52
N ILE A 99 5.21 -7.57 -15.51
CA ILE A 99 4.99 -8.82 -16.25
C ILE A 99 3.98 -8.67 -17.41
N ASP A 100 4.25 -9.35 -18.50
CA ASP A 100 3.32 -9.53 -19.62
C ASP A 100 3.34 -11.00 -20.05
N LEU A 101 2.25 -11.70 -19.73
CA LEU A 101 2.06 -13.11 -20.03
C LEU A 101 1.07 -13.31 -21.18
N SER A 102 0.91 -12.29 -22.04
CA SER A 102 0.07 -12.37 -23.23
C SER A 102 0.50 -13.54 -24.10
N GLY A 103 -0.44 -14.44 -24.40
CA GLY A 103 -0.18 -15.66 -25.17
C GLY A 103 0.19 -16.89 -24.32
N THR A 104 0.40 -16.74 -23.02
CA THR A 104 0.62 -17.85 -22.09
C THR A 104 -0.64 -18.09 -21.25
N SER A 105 -1.31 -19.22 -21.46
CA SER A 105 -2.52 -19.59 -20.69
C SER A 105 -2.22 -20.18 -19.31
N ALA A 106 -1.08 -20.88 -19.17
CA ALA A 106 -0.64 -21.53 -17.95
C ALA A 106 0.89 -21.50 -17.88
N PRO A 107 1.49 -20.45 -17.27
CA PRO A 107 2.94 -20.37 -17.18
C PRO A 107 3.48 -21.57 -16.40
N ALA A 108 4.54 -22.17 -16.91
CA ALA A 108 5.21 -23.30 -16.27
C ALA A 108 6.57 -22.86 -15.72
N PHE A 109 6.59 -22.61 -14.41
CA PHE A 109 7.81 -22.41 -13.65
C PHE A 109 8.22 -23.71 -12.94
N GLY A 110 9.50 -23.83 -12.56
CA GLY A 110 9.98 -24.99 -11.80
C GLY A 110 9.28 -25.13 -10.45
N GLN A 111 9.36 -26.32 -9.84
CA GLN A 111 8.70 -26.60 -8.55
C GLN A 111 9.14 -25.63 -7.44
N ASP A 112 10.42 -25.22 -7.46
CA ASP A 112 11.02 -24.31 -6.48
C ASP A 112 11.09 -22.86 -6.98
N ALA A 113 10.29 -22.49 -7.99
CA ALA A 113 10.32 -21.16 -8.57
C ALA A 113 9.98 -20.11 -7.52
N PHE A 114 10.96 -19.23 -7.26
CA PHE A 114 10.86 -18.09 -6.35
C PHE A 114 10.64 -18.44 -4.86
N HIS A 115 10.98 -19.66 -4.43
CA HIS A 115 10.82 -20.09 -3.03
C HIS A 115 11.59 -19.23 -2.00
N GLN A 116 12.66 -18.54 -2.42
CA GLN A 116 13.48 -17.65 -1.58
C GLN A 116 13.04 -16.18 -1.61
N LEU A 117 12.03 -15.81 -2.41
CA LEU A 117 11.54 -14.43 -2.45
C LEU A 117 10.90 -14.05 -1.11
N THR A 118 11.44 -13.01 -0.49
CA THR A 118 10.91 -12.40 0.73
C THR A 118 10.10 -11.14 0.43
N SER A 119 10.35 -10.52 -0.72
CA SER A 119 9.71 -9.29 -1.17
C SER A 119 9.41 -9.33 -2.66
N LEU A 120 8.17 -9.07 -3.04
CA LEU A 120 7.70 -9.10 -4.42
C LEU A 120 6.92 -7.84 -4.77
N ALA A 121 7.43 -7.06 -5.71
CA ALA A 121 6.75 -5.90 -6.27
C ALA A 121 6.43 -6.12 -7.76
N ILE A 122 5.20 -6.50 -8.07
CA ILE A 122 4.81 -6.90 -9.43
C ILE A 122 3.78 -5.95 -10.02
N ARG A 123 3.98 -5.58 -11.28
CA ARG A 123 3.09 -4.74 -12.06
C ARG A 123 2.57 -5.50 -13.28
N GLY A 124 1.29 -5.38 -13.60
CA GLY A 124 0.73 -6.01 -14.79
C GLY A 124 -0.80 -6.03 -14.81
N ALA A 125 -1.36 -6.62 -15.86
CA ALA A 125 -2.78 -6.92 -15.93
C ALA A 125 -3.17 -7.93 -14.85
N SER A 126 -4.39 -7.84 -14.31
CA SER A 126 -4.86 -8.73 -13.23
C SER A 126 -4.73 -10.21 -13.61
N ASP A 127 -5.02 -10.57 -14.86
CA ASP A 127 -4.93 -11.96 -15.33
C ASP A 127 -3.49 -12.47 -15.39
N HIS A 128 -2.53 -11.61 -15.73
CA HIS A 128 -1.10 -11.95 -15.76
C HIS A 128 -0.57 -12.16 -14.35
N ILE A 129 -0.92 -11.27 -13.41
CA ILE A 129 -0.50 -11.42 -12.00
C ILE A 129 -1.12 -12.68 -11.42
N PHE A 130 -2.41 -12.96 -11.68
CA PHE A 130 -3.04 -14.20 -11.24
C PHE A 130 -2.32 -15.45 -11.80
N ALA A 131 -2.01 -15.45 -13.10
CA ALA A 131 -1.31 -16.56 -13.74
C ALA A 131 0.09 -16.78 -13.14
N PHE A 132 0.81 -15.69 -12.87
CA PHE A 132 2.08 -15.72 -12.16
C PHE A 132 1.94 -16.32 -10.76
N MET A 133 1.01 -15.82 -9.94
CA MET A 133 0.81 -16.31 -8.56
C MET A 133 0.50 -17.81 -8.52
N ARG A 134 -0.27 -18.31 -9.48
CA ARG A 134 -0.60 -19.74 -9.58
C ARG A 134 0.56 -20.64 -9.98
N ALA A 135 1.55 -20.10 -10.67
CA ALA A 135 2.69 -20.85 -11.18
C ALA A 135 3.89 -20.84 -10.22
N CYS A 136 3.86 -20.02 -9.16
CA CYS A 136 4.94 -19.87 -8.19
C CYS A 136 4.61 -20.54 -6.85
N GLN A 137 5.66 -20.83 -6.07
CA GLN A 137 5.55 -21.18 -4.66
C GLN A 137 6.26 -20.09 -3.85
N LEU A 138 5.50 -19.20 -3.23
CA LEU A 138 6.02 -18.00 -2.56
C LEU A 138 6.08 -18.23 -1.04
N SER A 139 6.72 -19.33 -0.63
CA SER A 139 6.74 -19.78 0.76
C SER A 139 7.47 -18.81 1.69
N SER A 140 8.49 -18.09 1.22
CA SER A 140 9.26 -17.15 2.07
C SER A 140 8.73 -15.71 2.06
N LEU A 141 7.59 -15.46 1.40
CA LEU A 141 7.16 -14.10 1.08
C LEU A 141 6.62 -13.35 2.31
N GLY A 142 7.31 -12.27 2.69
CA GLY A 142 6.93 -11.40 3.81
C GLY A 142 6.27 -10.09 3.41
N HIS A 143 6.53 -9.61 2.19
CA HIS A 143 6.03 -8.35 1.67
C HIS A 143 5.60 -8.47 0.20
N ILE A 144 4.47 -7.85 -0.14
CA ILE A 144 3.96 -7.81 -1.51
C ILE A 144 3.46 -6.42 -1.92
N ASP A 145 3.92 -5.92 -3.06
CA ASP A 145 3.42 -4.72 -3.76
C ASP A 145 2.81 -5.16 -5.11
N LEU A 146 1.49 -5.05 -5.25
CA LEU A 146 0.75 -5.37 -6.46
C LEU A 146 0.29 -4.10 -7.17
N ARG A 147 0.71 -3.89 -8.41
CA ARG A 147 0.26 -2.77 -9.25
C ARG A 147 -0.54 -3.26 -10.45
N ILE A 148 -1.87 -3.23 -10.29
CA ILE A 148 -2.82 -3.83 -11.22
C ILE A 148 -3.23 -2.80 -12.27
N THR A 149 -2.73 -2.96 -13.50
CA THR A 149 -2.89 -1.99 -14.60
C THR A 149 -4.11 -2.20 -15.46
N GLN A 150 -4.76 -3.37 -15.37
CA GLN A 150 -5.97 -3.73 -16.12
C GLN A 150 -6.86 -4.64 -15.27
N PRO A 151 -8.20 -4.54 -15.38
CA PRO A 151 -9.12 -5.42 -14.67
C PRO A 151 -9.00 -6.87 -15.15
N PRO A 152 -9.49 -7.85 -14.38
CA PRO A 152 -9.62 -9.22 -14.88
C PRO A 152 -10.58 -9.29 -16.07
N SER A 153 -10.21 -10.04 -17.11
CA SER A 153 -10.98 -10.11 -18.36
C SER A 153 -12.25 -10.94 -18.24
N SER A 154 -12.21 -12.00 -17.42
CA SER A 154 -13.31 -12.95 -17.24
C SER A 154 -13.48 -13.45 -15.80
N ARG A 155 -12.60 -13.00 -14.90
CA ARG A 155 -12.49 -13.49 -13.52
C ARG A 155 -13.04 -12.48 -12.53
N HIS A 156 -13.34 -12.97 -11.33
CA HIS A 156 -13.63 -12.06 -10.23
C HIS A 156 -12.32 -11.48 -9.69
N PRO A 157 -12.26 -10.18 -9.35
CA PRO A 157 -11.07 -9.59 -8.75
C PRO A 157 -10.56 -10.31 -7.50
N ARG A 158 -11.48 -10.96 -6.77
CA ARG A 158 -11.20 -11.82 -5.62
C ARG A 158 -10.28 -13.00 -5.96
N ASP A 159 -10.32 -13.51 -7.18
CA ASP A 159 -9.58 -14.72 -7.58
C ASP A 159 -8.07 -14.51 -7.48
N LEU A 160 -7.58 -13.30 -7.76
CA LEU A 160 -6.18 -12.92 -7.58
C LEU A 160 -5.73 -13.09 -6.13
N PHE A 161 -6.52 -12.57 -5.19
CA PHE A 161 -6.17 -12.63 -3.77
C PHE A 161 -6.37 -14.02 -3.18
N ALA A 162 -7.33 -14.79 -3.68
CA ALA A 162 -7.47 -16.19 -3.34
C ALA A 162 -6.24 -17.01 -3.80
N ALA A 163 -5.78 -16.80 -5.04
CA ALA A 163 -4.55 -17.42 -5.53
C ALA A 163 -3.34 -17.02 -4.67
N LEU A 164 -3.21 -15.73 -4.33
CA LEU A 164 -2.14 -15.27 -3.44
C LEU A 164 -2.11 -16.05 -2.12
N CYS A 165 -3.27 -16.18 -1.45
CA CYS A 165 -3.36 -16.89 -0.17
C CYS A 165 -3.12 -18.40 -0.28
N GLN A 166 -3.37 -19.00 -1.45
CA GLN A 166 -3.11 -20.43 -1.69
C GLN A 166 -1.63 -20.73 -1.92
N HIS A 167 -0.88 -19.77 -2.45
CA HIS A 167 0.50 -19.95 -2.90
C HIS A 167 1.55 -19.28 -2.01
N CYS A 168 1.13 -18.49 -1.03
CA CYS A 168 2.00 -17.92 0.01
C CYS A 168 1.83 -18.67 1.33
N GLU A 169 2.85 -18.61 2.19
CA GLU A 169 2.75 -19.08 3.56
C GLU A 169 2.09 -18.01 4.44
N PRO A 170 0.83 -18.21 4.92
CA PRO A 170 0.07 -17.14 5.57
C PRO A 170 0.75 -16.52 6.80
N PRO A 171 1.53 -17.27 7.60
CA PRO A 171 2.24 -16.69 8.75
C PRO A 171 3.31 -15.65 8.44
N LEU A 172 3.90 -15.69 7.24
CA LEU A 172 5.06 -14.85 6.92
C LEU A 172 4.67 -13.49 6.33
N LEU A 173 3.50 -13.40 5.68
CA LEU A 173 3.07 -12.19 5.00
C LEU A 173 2.62 -11.13 6.01
N THR A 174 3.41 -10.06 6.14
CA THR A 174 3.20 -9.00 7.14
C THR A 174 2.77 -7.66 6.54
N ALA A 175 3.02 -7.45 5.25
CA ALA A 175 2.75 -6.19 4.57
C ALA A 175 2.15 -6.40 3.17
N LEU A 176 1.04 -5.72 2.92
CA LEU A 176 0.27 -5.75 1.67
C LEU A 176 0.16 -4.32 1.12
N ASP A 177 0.74 -4.09 -0.05
CA ASP A 177 0.63 -2.85 -0.82
C ASP A 177 -0.05 -3.15 -2.15
N ILE A 178 -1.17 -2.49 -2.45
CA ILE A 178 -1.98 -2.79 -3.63
C ILE A 178 -2.40 -1.49 -4.31
N THR A 179 -2.09 -1.34 -5.59
CA THR A 179 -2.45 -0.18 -6.40
C THR A 179 -3.27 -0.60 -7.61
N PHE A 180 -4.48 -0.07 -7.72
CA PHE A 180 -5.34 -0.21 -8.90
C PHE A 180 -5.17 1.00 -9.81
N SER A 181 -4.68 0.78 -11.03
CA SER A 181 -4.41 1.81 -12.04
C SER A 181 -5.38 1.77 -13.23
N HIS A 182 -6.53 1.10 -13.09
CA HIS A 182 -7.52 0.91 -14.15
C HIS A 182 -8.92 1.23 -13.66
N ASP A 183 -9.82 1.57 -14.58
CA ASP A 183 -11.23 1.77 -14.27
C ASP A 183 -11.94 0.42 -14.02
N PHE A 184 -12.72 0.36 -12.94
CA PHE A 184 -13.59 -0.77 -12.67
C PHE A 184 -14.85 -0.70 -13.56
N VAL A 185 -15.23 -1.81 -14.19
CA VAL A 185 -16.46 -1.88 -15.00
C VAL A 185 -17.69 -1.54 -14.16
N SER A 186 -17.74 -2.10 -12.95
CA SER A 186 -18.76 -1.80 -11.95
C SER A 186 -18.09 -1.42 -10.63
N ARG A 187 -18.72 -0.46 -9.94
CA ARG A 187 -18.23 -0.03 -8.64
C ARG A 187 -18.51 -1.10 -7.58
N PRO A 188 -17.52 -1.42 -6.72
CA PRO A 188 -17.74 -2.29 -5.57
C PRO A 188 -18.59 -1.65 -4.49
N ASN A 189 -19.48 -2.43 -3.86
CA ASN A 189 -20.27 -1.93 -2.72
C ASN A 189 -19.53 -2.05 -1.38
N SER A 190 -18.36 -2.70 -1.36
CA SER A 190 -17.54 -2.91 -0.16
C SER A 190 -16.11 -3.28 -0.57
N LEU A 191 -15.13 -2.97 0.30
CA LEU A 191 -13.76 -3.47 0.17
C LEU A 191 -13.68 -5.00 0.22
N MET A 192 -14.61 -5.64 0.95
CA MET A 192 -14.63 -7.09 1.15
C MET A 192 -14.93 -7.86 -0.14
N GLU A 193 -15.54 -7.23 -1.16
CA GLU A 193 -15.72 -7.87 -2.47
C GLU A 193 -14.38 -8.26 -3.13
N TYR A 194 -13.28 -7.62 -2.71
CA TYR A 194 -11.92 -7.86 -3.22
C TYR A 194 -11.09 -8.61 -2.18
N PHE A 195 -11.02 -8.06 -0.98
CA PHE A 195 -9.98 -8.42 -0.01
C PHE A 195 -10.39 -9.48 1.01
N GLU A 196 -11.62 -10.00 0.95
CA GLU A 196 -12.06 -11.07 1.86
C GLU A 196 -11.08 -12.26 1.92
N PRO A 197 -10.49 -12.76 0.81
CA PRO A 197 -9.48 -13.82 0.90
C PRO A 197 -8.27 -13.46 1.75
N LEU A 198 -7.84 -12.19 1.72
CA LEU A 198 -6.65 -11.72 2.44
C LEU A 198 -6.84 -11.76 3.97
N LEU A 199 -8.08 -11.83 4.45
CA LEU A 199 -8.35 -11.98 5.88
C LEU A 199 -7.77 -13.30 6.46
N ALA A 200 -7.40 -14.25 5.59
CA ALA A 200 -6.70 -15.48 5.97
C ALA A 200 -5.21 -15.28 6.34
N LEU A 201 -4.70 -14.05 6.32
CA LEU A 201 -3.30 -13.69 6.60
C LEU A 201 -3.13 -13.09 8.01
N PRO A 202 -3.05 -13.92 9.07
CA PRO A 202 -3.25 -13.47 10.46
C PRO A 202 -2.15 -12.55 11.00
N HIS A 203 -1.00 -12.45 10.35
CA HIS A 203 0.14 -11.63 10.79
C HIS A 203 0.29 -10.33 10.00
N THR A 204 -0.72 -9.94 9.22
CA THR A 204 -0.71 -8.68 8.48
C THR A 204 -0.66 -7.50 9.46
N THR A 205 0.41 -6.72 9.41
CA THR A 205 0.60 -5.50 10.23
C THR A 205 0.45 -4.22 9.42
N SER A 206 0.64 -4.29 8.10
CA SER A 206 0.53 -3.14 7.20
C SER A 206 -0.38 -3.48 6.02
N PHE A 207 -1.45 -2.72 5.86
CA PHE A 207 -2.36 -2.81 4.74
C PHE A 207 -2.48 -1.45 4.06
N HIS A 208 -2.08 -1.38 2.80
CA HIS A 208 -2.08 -0.18 2.00
C HIS A 208 -2.71 -0.44 0.63
N VAL A 209 -3.77 0.31 0.32
CA VAL A 209 -4.47 0.20 -0.95
C VAL A 209 -4.69 1.58 -1.57
N VAL A 210 -4.40 1.69 -2.86
CA VAL A 210 -4.60 2.90 -3.67
C VAL A 210 -5.51 2.61 -4.85
N PHE A 211 -6.58 3.39 -4.98
CA PHE A 211 -7.49 3.36 -6.11
C PHE A 211 -7.32 4.62 -6.97
N SER A 212 -6.91 4.45 -8.23
CA SER A 212 -6.62 5.60 -9.13
C SER A 212 -7.85 6.14 -9.88
N SER A 213 -8.94 5.39 -9.92
CA SER A 213 -10.04 5.58 -10.89
C SER A 213 -11.44 5.58 -10.27
N ILE A 214 -11.89 4.42 -9.76
CA ILE A 214 -13.20 4.21 -9.17
C ILE A 214 -13.04 3.71 -7.74
N GLU A 215 -13.79 4.37 -6.87
CA GLU A 215 -13.73 4.24 -5.43
C GLU A 215 -14.70 3.16 -4.95
N PRO A 216 -14.23 2.11 -4.26
CA PRO A 216 -15.13 1.23 -3.54
C PRO A 216 -15.75 1.97 -2.35
N SER A 217 -16.93 1.53 -1.93
CA SER A 217 -17.42 1.93 -0.61
C SER A 217 -16.60 1.27 0.50
N ILE A 218 -16.41 2.00 1.60
CA ILE A 218 -15.73 1.49 2.81
C ILE A 218 -16.76 1.54 3.93
N ARG A 219 -17.10 0.39 4.50
CA ARG A 219 -18.15 0.25 5.51
C ARG A 219 -17.54 0.00 6.89
N ASP A 220 -18.29 0.28 7.94
CA ASP A 220 -17.87 -0.04 9.32
C ASP A 220 -17.63 -1.55 9.51
N ASP A 221 -18.43 -2.39 8.83
CA ASP A 221 -18.24 -3.85 8.83
C ASP A 221 -16.88 -4.24 8.21
N ASP A 222 -16.47 -3.60 7.12
CA ASP A 222 -15.16 -3.84 6.49
C ASP A 222 -14.04 -3.57 7.50
N LEU A 223 -14.10 -2.44 8.21
CA LEU A 223 -13.11 -2.07 9.24
C LEU A 223 -13.10 -3.06 10.41
N SER A 224 -14.28 -3.51 10.86
CA SER A 224 -14.39 -4.51 11.91
C SER A 224 -13.78 -5.85 11.49
N ARG A 225 -14.00 -6.29 10.24
CA ARG A 225 -13.45 -7.54 9.71
C ARG A 225 -11.93 -7.47 9.57
N PHE A 226 -11.39 -6.36 9.07
CA PHE A 226 -9.94 -6.15 9.02
C PHE A 226 -9.34 -6.16 10.43
N GLY A 227 -9.94 -5.42 11.37
CA GLY A 227 -9.44 -5.37 12.74
C GLY A 227 -9.49 -6.71 13.47
N ALA A 228 -10.52 -7.52 13.22
CA ALA A 228 -10.64 -8.85 13.81
C ALA A 228 -9.65 -9.86 13.21
N ALA A 229 -9.29 -9.69 11.94
CA ALA A 229 -8.39 -10.60 11.24
C ALA A 229 -6.91 -10.31 11.51
N TRP A 230 -6.54 -9.04 11.74
CA TRP A 230 -5.15 -8.58 11.60
C TRP A 230 -4.67 -7.70 12.77
N PRO A 231 -3.43 -7.87 13.27
CA PRO A 231 -2.81 -7.01 14.27
C PRO A 231 -2.23 -5.73 13.63
N LEU A 232 -3.09 -4.91 13.01
CA LEU A 232 -2.65 -3.77 12.20
C LEU A 232 -1.88 -2.71 13.00
N ALA A 233 -0.71 -2.34 12.48
CA ALA A 233 0.03 -1.14 12.84
C ALA A 233 -0.24 0.00 11.85
N ARG A 234 -0.56 -0.32 10.59
CA ARG A 234 -0.83 0.66 9.52
C ARG A 234 -2.04 0.21 8.70
N PHE A 235 -3.05 1.07 8.60
CA PHE A 235 -4.21 0.90 7.73
C PHE A 235 -4.32 2.11 6.81
N HIS A 236 -4.13 1.92 5.52
CA HIS A 236 -4.12 3.00 4.53
C HIS A 236 -4.98 2.64 3.34
N VAL A 237 -6.09 3.36 3.15
CA VAL A 237 -6.90 3.27 1.93
C VAL A 237 -6.98 4.67 1.31
N GLU A 238 -6.47 4.80 0.10
CA GLU A 238 -6.38 6.08 -0.62
C GLU A 238 -7.19 6.01 -1.91
N HIS A 239 -8.00 7.05 -2.13
CA HIS A 239 -8.64 7.30 -3.42
C HIS A 239 -7.96 8.50 -4.06
N ARG A 240 -7.30 8.28 -5.21
CA ARG A 240 -6.66 9.36 -5.99
C ARG A 240 -7.62 10.05 -6.95
N THR A 241 -8.89 9.69 -6.91
CA THR A 241 -9.90 10.33 -7.72
C THR A 241 -10.18 11.71 -7.13
N ARG A 242 -10.36 12.71 -8.00
CA ARG A 242 -10.74 14.06 -7.55
C ARG A 242 -12.23 14.17 -7.20
N GLN A 243 -12.95 13.05 -7.13
CA GLN A 243 -14.41 12.98 -7.03
C GLN A 243 -14.85 12.48 -5.64
N TYR A 244 -14.45 13.18 -4.59
CA TYR A 244 -14.96 12.93 -3.24
C TYR A 244 -16.45 13.28 -3.12
N ALA A 245 -17.10 12.85 -2.03
CA ALA A 245 -18.49 13.14 -1.67
C ALA A 245 -19.55 12.61 -2.65
N GLN A 246 -19.27 11.51 -3.35
CA GLN A 246 -20.28 10.85 -4.18
C GLN A 246 -21.41 10.26 -3.33
N ARG A 247 -22.65 10.64 -3.61
CA ARG A 247 -23.82 10.34 -2.75
C ARG A 247 -24.10 8.85 -2.56
N HIS A 248 -23.72 8.02 -3.52
CA HIS A 248 -23.94 6.58 -3.50
C HIS A 248 -22.81 5.80 -2.82
N LEU A 249 -21.72 6.45 -2.43
CA LEU A 249 -20.66 5.80 -1.65
C LEU A 249 -21.07 5.70 -0.19
N VAL A 250 -20.94 4.50 0.37
CA VAL A 250 -20.91 4.30 1.81
C VAL A 250 -19.51 4.58 2.31
N ARG A 251 -19.43 5.27 3.43
CA ARG A 251 -18.19 5.70 4.07
C ARG A 251 -18.17 5.16 5.50
N PRO A 252 -16.99 4.96 6.09
CA PRO A 252 -16.90 4.56 7.48
C PRO A 252 -17.38 5.73 8.36
N THR A 253 -17.98 5.39 9.49
CA THR A 253 -18.36 6.33 10.54
C THR A 253 -17.27 6.41 11.60
N LEU A 254 -17.40 7.34 12.54
CA LEU A 254 -16.56 7.36 13.73
C LEU A 254 -16.67 6.05 14.54
N SER A 255 -17.82 5.40 14.54
CA SER A 255 -18.01 4.12 15.24
C SER A 255 -17.17 3.00 14.61
N GLY A 256 -17.08 2.96 13.28
CA GLY A 256 -16.21 2.02 12.56
C GLY A 256 -14.73 2.24 12.88
N ILE A 257 -14.28 3.50 12.89
CA ILE A 257 -12.89 3.85 13.24
C ILE A 257 -12.56 3.47 14.69
N ILE A 258 -13.47 3.74 15.64
CA ILE A 258 -13.29 3.34 17.05
C ILE A 258 -13.23 1.83 17.18
N THR A 259 -14.07 1.11 16.42
CA THR A 259 -14.07 -0.36 16.40
C THR A 259 -12.74 -0.91 15.91
N LEU A 260 -12.21 -0.37 14.80
CA LEU A 260 -10.88 -0.73 14.29
C LEU A 260 -9.79 -0.48 15.34
N ALA A 261 -9.78 0.69 15.97
CA ALA A 261 -8.79 1.03 17.00
C ALA A 261 -8.86 0.11 18.23
N ARG A 262 -10.05 -0.34 18.63
CA ARG A 262 -10.19 -1.33 19.72
C ARG A 262 -9.61 -2.68 19.35
N LEU A 263 -9.82 -3.11 18.11
CA LEU A 263 -9.35 -4.41 17.62
C LEU A 263 -7.84 -4.38 17.30
N CYS A 264 -7.30 -3.23 16.91
CA CYS A 264 -5.89 -3.03 16.55
C CYS A 264 -5.20 -2.02 17.50
N PRO A 265 -4.89 -2.40 18.76
CA PRO A 265 -4.33 -1.48 19.76
C PRO A 265 -2.95 -0.91 19.40
N PHE A 266 -2.25 -1.53 18.44
CA PHE A 266 -0.95 -1.08 17.93
C PHE A 266 -1.06 -0.19 16.68
N LEU A 267 -2.26 0.19 16.26
CA LEU A 267 -2.46 1.01 15.07
C LEU A 267 -1.83 2.40 15.27
N THR A 268 -0.80 2.70 14.49
CA THR A 268 -0.05 3.97 14.56
C THR A 268 -0.36 4.89 13.39
N THR A 269 -0.79 4.33 12.25
CA THR A 269 -1.13 5.07 11.04
C THR A 269 -2.51 4.67 10.53
N LEU A 270 -3.38 5.65 10.37
CA LEU A 270 -4.71 5.50 9.77
C LEU A 270 -4.85 6.49 8.61
N TYR A 271 -5.12 5.98 7.42
CA TYR A 271 -5.47 6.78 6.26
C TYR A 271 -6.76 6.24 5.67
N ILE A 272 -7.77 7.08 5.58
CA ILE A 272 -9.05 6.76 4.94
C ILE A 272 -9.46 7.90 4.00
N PRO A 273 -10.15 7.60 2.89
CA PRO A 273 -10.48 8.62 1.91
C PRO A 273 -11.59 9.54 2.43
N GLU A 274 -12.64 8.98 3.03
CA GLU A 274 -13.78 9.78 3.50
C GLU A 274 -14.31 9.28 4.85
N LEU A 275 -14.89 10.19 5.63
CA LEU A 275 -15.60 9.91 6.88
C LEU A 275 -17.06 10.36 6.76
N ASP A 276 -18.00 9.52 7.20
CA ASP A 276 -19.39 9.91 7.44
C ASP A 276 -19.60 10.37 8.89
N PRO A 277 -19.86 11.66 9.12
CA PRO A 277 -20.05 12.21 10.44
C PRO A 277 -21.52 12.14 10.90
N ARG A 278 -22.46 11.57 10.14
CA ARG A 278 -23.89 11.57 10.54
C ARG A 278 -24.20 10.71 11.76
N ALA A 279 -23.32 9.76 12.09
CA ALA A 279 -23.46 8.85 13.22
C ALA A 279 -22.38 9.11 14.28
N ILE A 280 -22.34 10.33 14.84
CA ILE A 280 -21.41 10.66 15.92
C ILE A 280 -21.86 9.98 17.21
N PRO A 281 -21.02 9.15 17.84
CA PRO A 281 -21.32 8.65 19.17
C PRO A 281 -21.42 9.82 20.14
N ASN A 282 -22.54 9.92 20.86
CA ASN A 282 -22.76 11.02 21.78
C ASN A 282 -21.66 11.04 22.87
N ALA A 283 -20.81 12.06 22.85
CA ALA A 283 -19.71 12.20 23.81
C ALA A 283 -20.22 12.41 25.24
N SER A 284 -21.38 13.06 25.40
CA SER A 284 -21.98 13.45 26.67
C SER A 284 -22.59 12.27 27.43
N THR A 285 -22.99 11.21 26.74
CA THR A 285 -23.56 10.02 27.39
C THR A 285 -22.49 9.07 27.95
N GLY A 286 -21.21 9.42 27.84
CA GLY A 286 -20.11 8.55 28.23
C GLY A 286 -19.92 7.34 27.31
N ALA A 287 -20.65 7.27 26.18
CA ALA A 287 -20.60 6.17 25.24
C ALA A 287 -19.26 6.07 24.49
N VAL A 288 -18.51 7.17 24.40
CA VAL A 288 -17.16 7.19 23.81
C VAL A 288 -16.14 6.73 24.85
N PRO A 289 -15.47 5.59 24.66
CA PRO A 289 -14.43 5.16 25.57
C PRO A 289 -13.23 6.12 25.53
N ALA A 290 -12.61 6.40 26.68
CA ALA A 290 -11.28 6.98 26.71
C ALA A 290 -10.26 5.87 26.46
N LEU A 291 -9.98 5.55 25.20
CA LEU A 291 -9.10 4.43 24.85
C LEU A 291 -7.63 4.73 25.12
N GLY A 292 -7.23 6.01 25.12
CA GLY A 292 -5.80 6.35 25.23
C GLY A 292 -4.97 5.78 24.07
N HIS A 293 -5.59 5.62 22.90
CA HIS A 293 -5.03 4.84 21.81
C HIS A 293 -3.78 5.48 21.22
N GLY A 294 -2.76 4.67 20.88
CA GLY A 294 -1.44 5.11 20.42
C GLY A 294 -1.35 5.60 18.96
N LEU A 295 -2.47 5.99 18.35
CA LEU A 295 -2.49 6.43 16.95
C LEU A 295 -1.68 7.73 16.82
N ARG A 296 -0.73 7.77 15.88
CA ARG A 296 0.19 8.91 15.68
C ARG A 296 -0.12 9.70 14.43
N VAL A 297 -0.48 9.00 13.35
CA VAL A 297 -0.79 9.63 12.06
C VAL A 297 -2.22 9.26 11.69
N ALA A 298 -3.05 10.27 11.47
CA ALA A 298 -4.40 10.11 10.95
C ALA A 298 -4.61 11.10 9.80
N SER A 299 -5.04 10.58 8.66
CA SER A 299 -5.41 11.37 7.50
C SER A 299 -6.78 10.93 7.01
N ILE A 300 -7.69 11.90 6.94
CA ILE A 300 -9.03 11.71 6.40
C ILE A 300 -9.16 12.70 5.24
N MET A 301 -9.15 12.22 3.99
CA MET A 301 -9.08 13.13 2.85
C MET A 301 -10.32 14.01 2.71
N ASN A 302 -11.49 13.56 3.20
CA ASN A 302 -12.72 14.32 3.18
C ASN A 302 -13.68 13.94 4.33
N ILE A 303 -14.46 14.92 4.81
CA ILE A 303 -15.59 14.66 5.73
C ILE A 303 -16.88 14.98 4.97
N PHE A 304 -17.79 14.01 4.90
CA PHE A 304 -18.97 14.09 4.03
C PHE A 304 -19.96 15.18 4.47
N SER A 305 -20.39 15.99 3.49
CA SER A 305 -21.23 17.20 3.62
C SER A 305 -22.74 16.91 3.57
N PRO A 306 -23.63 17.78 4.09
CA PRO A 306 -23.40 19.08 4.74
C PRO A 306 -22.96 18.98 6.21
N LEU A 307 -22.07 19.88 6.62
CA LEU A 307 -21.54 19.96 7.98
C LEU A 307 -21.62 21.38 8.53
N SER A 308 -22.05 21.47 9.78
CA SER A 308 -21.96 22.68 10.58
C SER A 308 -20.69 22.66 11.43
N MET A 309 -20.33 23.80 12.02
CA MET A 309 -19.15 23.88 12.90
C MET A 309 -19.30 22.99 14.13
N GLU A 310 -20.53 22.81 14.62
CA GLU A 310 -20.84 21.91 15.73
C GLU A 310 -20.45 20.47 15.40
N VAL A 311 -20.71 20.01 14.17
CA VAL A 311 -20.34 18.66 13.75
C VAL A 311 -18.82 18.46 13.75
N TYR A 312 -18.04 19.42 13.25
CA TYR A 312 -16.58 19.34 13.30
C TYR A 312 -16.06 19.32 14.74
N LEU A 313 -16.66 20.14 15.61
CA LEU A 313 -16.31 20.18 17.03
C LEU A 313 -16.62 18.85 17.74
N GLU A 314 -17.77 18.23 17.43
CA GLU A 314 -18.14 16.92 17.98
C GLU A 314 -17.20 15.81 17.49
N VAL A 315 -16.88 15.77 16.20
CA VAL A 315 -15.89 14.83 15.64
C VAL A 315 -14.53 15.00 16.33
N ALA A 316 -14.07 16.25 16.50
CA ALA A 316 -12.84 16.54 17.22
C ALA A 316 -12.90 16.05 18.67
N GLY A 317 -14.01 16.28 19.38
CA GLY A 317 -14.20 15.82 20.76
C GLY A 317 -14.09 14.29 20.90
N VAL A 318 -14.68 13.54 19.96
CA VAL A 318 -14.57 12.08 19.92
C VAL A 318 -13.13 11.63 19.67
N LEU A 319 -12.49 12.19 18.65
CA LEU A 319 -11.12 11.82 18.27
C LEU A 319 -10.10 12.18 19.33
N ASP A 320 -10.27 13.30 20.03
CA ASP A 320 -9.38 13.71 21.11
C ASP A 320 -9.40 12.71 22.28
N ARG A 321 -10.59 12.21 22.61
CA ARG A 321 -10.79 11.23 23.68
C ARG A 321 -10.25 9.85 23.30
N VAL A 322 -10.42 9.46 22.05
CA VAL A 322 -10.02 8.14 21.55
C VAL A 322 -8.52 8.09 21.22
N PHE A 323 -8.01 9.12 20.53
CA PHE A 323 -6.64 9.24 20.01
C PHE A 323 -5.90 10.47 20.59
N PRO A 324 -5.70 10.54 21.92
CA PRO A 324 -4.99 11.67 22.54
C PRO A 324 -3.53 11.78 22.10
N ALA A 325 -2.99 10.70 21.51
CA ALA A 325 -1.62 10.54 21.06
C ALA A 325 -1.36 11.00 19.61
N LEU A 326 -2.40 11.44 18.88
CA LEU A 326 -2.30 11.86 17.48
C LEU A 326 -1.34 13.04 17.31
N ASP A 327 -0.39 12.96 16.38
CA ASP A 327 0.49 14.07 16.03
C ASP A 327 -0.26 15.02 15.09
N LEU A 328 -0.66 16.18 15.62
CA LEU A 328 -1.43 17.16 14.87
C LEU A 328 -0.59 17.90 13.84
N ASP A 329 0.71 18.08 14.06
CA ASP A 329 1.56 18.78 13.11
C ASP A 329 1.88 17.88 11.91
N ALA A 330 2.08 16.58 12.14
CA ALA A 330 2.16 15.59 11.06
C ALA A 330 0.82 15.51 10.28
N ALA A 331 -0.31 15.37 10.99
CA ALA A 331 -1.62 15.31 10.34
C ALA A 331 -1.95 16.56 9.51
N LEU A 332 -1.61 17.76 10.00
CA LEU A 332 -1.80 19.02 9.27
C LEU A 332 -0.92 19.12 8.03
N LYS A 333 0.31 18.57 8.05
CA LYS A 333 1.18 18.53 6.87
C LYS A 333 0.59 17.67 5.74
N GLU A 334 0.01 16.53 6.11
CA GLU A 334 -0.66 15.64 5.15
C GLU A 334 -1.95 16.27 4.56
N CYS A 335 -2.55 17.26 5.23
CA CYS A 335 -3.73 17.97 4.74
C CYS A 335 -3.44 19.00 3.63
N MET A 336 -2.17 19.28 3.30
CA MET A 336 -1.81 20.33 2.35
C MET A 336 -2.19 19.97 0.91
N GLY A 337 -3.48 20.13 0.57
CA GLY A 337 -4.01 20.00 -0.80
C GLY A 337 -5.46 19.53 -0.89
N TRP A 338 -5.98 18.84 0.14
CA TRP A 338 -7.31 18.18 0.12
C TRP A 338 -7.94 18.22 1.52
N GLY A 339 -9.28 18.15 1.60
CA GLY A 339 -9.95 17.90 2.88
C GLY A 339 -10.09 19.08 3.84
N LYS A 340 -10.65 20.20 3.39
CA LYS A 340 -10.95 21.38 4.25
C LYS A 340 -11.62 20.99 5.58
N GLY A 341 -12.60 20.08 5.55
CA GLY A 341 -13.28 19.61 6.75
C GLY A 341 -12.36 18.90 7.76
N TRP A 342 -11.38 18.13 7.29
CA TRP A 342 -10.41 17.48 8.17
C TRP A 342 -9.46 18.50 8.82
N GLY A 343 -9.05 19.52 8.06
CA GLY A 343 -8.28 20.64 8.61
C GLY A 343 -9.00 21.39 9.74
N GLU A 344 -10.32 21.60 9.63
CA GLU A 344 -11.14 22.19 10.70
C GLU A 344 -11.20 21.29 11.94
N VAL A 345 -11.40 19.98 11.77
CA VAL A 345 -11.36 19.02 12.89
C VAL A 345 -10.01 19.03 13.60
N LEU A 346 -8.89 19.01 12.85
CA LEU A 346 -7.55 19.10 13.43
C LEU A 346 -7.31 20.42 14.18
N SER A 347 -7.89 21.53 13.68
CA SER A 347 -7.81 22.83 14.34
C SER A 347 -8.56 22.84 15.67
N PHE A 348 -9.77 22.26 15.72
CA PHE A 348 -10.50 22.08 16.98
C PHE A 348 -9.78 21.14 17.96
N LEU A 349 -9.23 20.03 17.48
CA LEU A 349 -8.40 19.12 18.28
C LEU A 349 -7.22 19.86 18.94
N LYS A 350 -6.53 20.70 18.16
CA LYS A 350 -5.42 21.52 18.66
C LYS A 350 -5.89 22.47 19.77
N ALA A 351 -7.01 23.17 19.57
CA ALA A 351 -7.58 24.07 20.57
C ALA A 351 -7.97 23.33 21.86
N MET A 352 -8.62 22.16 21.77
CA MET A 352 -8.99 21.35 22.94
C MET A 352 -7.78 20.92 23.76
N ARG A 353 -6.68 20.53 23.10
CA ARG A 353 -5.44 20.12 23.77
C ARG A 353 -4.76 21.27 24.49
N VAL A 354 -4.69 22.45 23.86
CA VAL A 354 -4.19 23.67 24.51
C VAL A 354 -5.03 24.01 25.74
N GLY A 355 -6.36 23.93 25.62
CA GLY A 355 -7.29 24.15 26.72
C GLY A 355 -7.04 23.23 27.92
N ARG A 356 -6.78 21.93 27.70
CA ARG A 356 -6.47 20.98 28.79
C ARG A 356 -5.15 21.26 29.47
N VAL A 357 -4.10 21.55 28.70
CA VAL A 357 -2.78 21.87 29.25
C VAL A 357 -2.88 23.12 30.14
N ASN A 358 -3.54 24.17 29.66
CA ASN A 358 -3.73 25.41 30.41
C ASN A 358 -4.65 25.22 31.63
N GLY A 359 -5.73 24.45 31.48
CA GLY A 359 -6.65 24.15 32.59
C GLY A 359 -6.01 23.32 33.71
N GLY A 360 -5.13 22.37 33.34
CA GLY A 360 -4.32 21.61 34.31
C GLY A 360 -3.37 22.53 35.09
N ALA A 361 -2.62 23.39 34.39
CA ALA A 361 -1.72 24.35 35.03
C ALA A 361 -2.46 25.30 35.99
N TYR A 362 -3.65 25.76 35.61
CA TYR A 362 -4.48 26.60 36.49
C TYR A 362 -4.97 25.85 37.74
N ALA A 363 -5.39 24.60 37.58
CA ALA A 363 -5.82 23.76 38.70
C ALA A 363 -4.67 23.40 39.67
N ASP A 364 -3.43 23.38 39.18
CA ASP A 364 -2.24 23.17 40.01
C ASP A 364 -1.85 24.45 40.78
N LEU A 365 -1.87 25.62 40.13
CA LEU A 365 -1.67 26.92 40.80
C LEU A 365 -2.66 27.15 41.94
N LEU A 366 -3.93 26.79 41.75
CA LEU A 366 -4.94 26.86 42.80
C LEU A 366 -4.70 25.88 43.94
N ARG A 367 -4.00 24.76 43.72
CA ARG A 367 -3.64 23.82 44.81
C ARG A 367 -2.43 24.30 45.61
N GLU A 368 -1.50 25.01 44.96
CA GLU A 368 -0.29 25.53 45.61
C GLU A 368 -0.56 26.80 46.42
N GLY A 369 -1.45 27.69 45.97
CA GLY A 369 -1.80 28.93 46.70
C GLY A 369 -2.56 28.74 48.01
N TRP A 370 -2.88 27.49 48.40
CA TRP A 370 -3.59 27.14 49.63
C TRP A 370 -2.71 26.39 50.66
N ARG A 371 -1.41 26.31 50.40
CA ARG A 371 -0.40 25.85 51.37
C ARG A 371 0.37 27.04 51.92
#